data_AF-A0A6V7KQK6-F1
#
_entry.id   AF-A0A6V7KQK6-F1
#
_cell.length_a   1.000
_cell.length_b   1.000
_cell.length_c   1.000
_cell.angle_alpha   90.00
_cell.angle_beta   90.00
_cell.angle_gamma   90.00
#
_symmetry.space_group_name_H-M   'P 1'
#
loop_
_entity.id
_entity.type
_entity.pdbx_description
1 polymer ?
#
loop_
_entity_poly.entity_id
_entity_poly.type
_entity_poly.pdbx_seq_one_letter_code
_entity_poly.pdbx_strand_id
1 'polypeptide(L)'
;VTLKPAIYIIQDYVILSPEIFLGEIGASIVEGIKSIMGDLREDDLRQVFNLMDVILKTLPEEGPVIIRPLLPRTFNYVFDEEEHAHRRITKSCSLIVARVLLNSREVFSQIVNEFTSKSSAITSESVLAKLIEAFLNSQLGMFKDRKLISLALCSLLSVNSPVVVFQQFSRIIGFLVECLNDIMASDDDPKPEVYVDTLVNVNCTEDDEEFGDSWEVGRIKKEMKKLRMEDIVYTVCLRQTLENQ
;
A
#
# COMPACT_ATOMS: atom_id res chain seq x y z
N VAL A 1 24.93 13.06 -8.29
CA VAL A 1 24.30 11.84 -7.73
C VAL A 1 22.96 11.66 -8.42
N THR A 2 22.68 10.51 -9.01
CA THR A 2 21.37 10.21 -9.61
C THR A 2 20.36 9.90 -8.49
N LEU A 3 19.08 10.23 -8.67
CA LEU A 3 18.05 10.08 -7.64
C LEU A 3 17.89 8.63 -7.16
N LYS A 4 17.94 7.67 -8.10
CA LYS A 4 17.72 6.25 -7.84
C LYS A 4 18.71 5.64 -6.82
N PRO A 5 20.05 5.80 -6.95
CA PRO A 5 20.99 5.40 -5.90
C PRO A 5 20.75 6.05 -4.54
N ALA A 6 20.40 7.35 -4.50
CA ALA A 6 20.10 8.02 -3.24
C ALA A 6 18.87 7.39 -2.56
N ILE A 7 17.82 7.09 -3.32
CA ILE A 7 16.63 6.40 -2.81
C ILE A 7 16.97 5.00 -2.29
N TYR A 8 17.83 4.24 -2.96
CA TYR A 8 18.22 2.90 -2.46
C TYR A 8 18.99 2.98 -1.15
N ILE A 9 19.94 3.91 -1.04
CA ILE A 9 20.67 4.12 0.23
C ILE A 9 19.68 4.47 1.34
N ILE A 10 18.73 5.37 1.09
CA ILE A 10 17.68 5.72 2.05
C ILE A 10 16.85 4.49 2.43
N GLN A 11 16.42 3.67 1.46
CA GLN A 11 15.65 2.45 1.70
C GLN A 11 16.41 1.47 2.60
N ASP A 12 17.71 1.27 2.35
CA ASP A 12 18.54 0.37 3.15
C ASP A 12 18.60 0.82 4.61
N TYR A 13 18.77 2.12 4.86
CA TYR A 13 18.75 2.66 6.23
C TYR A 13 17.37 2.53 6.89
N VAL A 14 16.28 2.79 6.16
CA VAL A 14 14.91 2.59 6.64
C VAL A 14 14.69 1.13 7.02
N ILE A 15 15.25 0.17 6.29
CA ILE A 15 15.12 -1.26 6.58
C ILE A 15 15.99 -1.67 7.79
N LEU A 16 17.19 -1.12 7.90
CA LEU A 16 18.15 -1.54 8.93
C LEU A 16 17.89 -0.91 10.30
N SER A 17 17.37 0.32 10.35
CA SER A 17 17.09 1.04 11.60
C SER A 17 16.05 2.16 11.39
N PRO A 18 14.76 1.80 11.14
CA PRO A 18 13.73 2.76 10.74
C PRO A 18 13.52 3.87 11.78
N GLU A 19 13.37 3.51 13.05
CA GLU A 19 13.06 4.47 14.13
C GLU A 19 14.14 5.54 14.30
N ILE A 20 15.42 5.13 14.36
CA ILE A 20 16.55 6.04 14.55
C ILE A 20 16.71 6.91 13.30
N PHE A 21 16.78 6.29 12.13
CA PHE A 21 17.07 6.99 10.89
C PHE A 21 15.96 7.98 10.50
N LEU A 22 14.71 7.56 10.55
CA LEU A 22 13.58 8.44 10.21
C LEU A 22 13.29 9.44 11.33
N GLY A 23 13.58 9.11 12.60
CA GLY A 23 13.49 10.04 13.71
C GLY A 23 14.48 11.21 13.60
N GLU A 24 15.69 10.96 13.13
CA GLU A 24 16.73 11.99 13.02
C GLU A 24 16.62 12.85 11.74
N ILE A 25 16.38 12.22 10.58
CA ILE A 25 16.45 12.92 9.29
C ILE A 25 15.23 12.72 8.38
N GLY A 26 14.21 11.97 8.82
CA GLY A 26 13.04 11.63 8.02
C GLY A 26 12.28 12.86 7.51
N ALA A 27 12.11 13.88 8.34
CA ALA A 27 11.46 15.13 7.94
C ALA A 27 12.21 15.85 6.80
N SER A 28 13.54 15.90 6.86
CA SER A 28 14.37 16.52 5.82
C SER A 28 14.33 15.73 4.51
N ILE A 29 14.34 14.39 4.59
CA ILE A 29 14.20 13.52 3.41
C ILE A 29 12.85 13.77 2.73
N VAL A 30 11.77 13.76 3.52
CA VAL A 30 10.41 13.92 3.01
C VAL A 30 10.22 15.29 2.37
N GLU A 31 10.69 16.38 2.99
CA GLU A 31 10.57 17.71 2.40
C GLU A 31 11.44 17.87 1.14
N GLY A 32 12.64 17.28 1.12
CA GLY A 32 13.49 17.23 -0.06
C GLY A 32 12.81 16.51 -1.23
N ILE A 33 12.23 15.32 -0.98
CA ILE A 33 11.46 14.57 -1.98
C ILE A 33 10.27 15.41 -2.47
N LYS A 34 9.52 16.01 -1.55
CA LYS A 34 8.35 16.85 -1.88
C LYS A 34 8.71 17.99 -2.82
N SER A 35 9.85 18.66 -2.61
CA SER A 35 10.30 19.78 -3.44
C SER A 35 10.62 19.39 -4.88
N ILE A 36 11.04 18.13 -5.12
CA ILE A 36 11.44 17.65 -6.45
C ILE A 36 10.39 16.78 -7.12
N MET A 37 9.41 16.24 -6.36
CA MET A 37 8.37 15.34 -6.86
C MET A 37 7.60 15.95 -8.05
N GLY A 38 7.58 17.29 -8.12
CA GLY A 38 7.23 18.17 -9.25
C GLY A 38 7.63 17.64 -10.60
N ASP A 39 8.93 17.42 -10.69
CA ASP A 39 9.69 17.42 -11.93
C ASP A 39 10.23 16.03 -12.24
N LEU A 40 9.87 15.04 -11.41
CA LEU A 40 10.30 13.66 -11.57
C LEU A 40 9.57 13.00 -12.74
N ARG A 41 10.35 12.24 -13.52
CA ARG A 41 9.81 11.32 -14.53
C ARG A 41 9.16 10.12 -13.85
N GLU A 42 8.34 9.39 -14.60
CA GLU A 42 7.61 8.22 -14.10
C GLU A 42 8.49 7.19 -13.37
N ASP A 43 9.66 6.88 -13.94
CA ASP A 43 10.59 5.91 -13.35
C ASP A 43 11.16 6.35 -12.00
N ASP A 44 11.40 7.65 -11.87
CA ASP A 44 11.93 8.31 -10.69
C ASP A 44 10.83 8.44 -9.60
N LEU A 45 9.61 8.82 -10.00
CA LEU A 45 8.42 8.80 -9.14
C LEU A 45 8.14 7.41 -8.56
N ARG A 46 8.29 6.38 -9.38
CA ARG A 46 8.11 4.99 -8.92
C ARG A 46 9.10 4.60 -7.84
N GLN A 47 10.34 5.08 -7.88
CA GLN A 47 11.30 4.84 -6.79
C GLN A 47 10.86 5.55 -5.51
N VAL A 48 10.32 6.77 -5.62
CA VAL A 48 9.76 7.52 -4.47
C VAL A 48 8.60 6.75 -3.85
N PHE A 49 7.65 6.27 -4.67
CA PHE A 49 6.52 5.49 -4.18
C PHE A 49 6.95 4.16 -3.55
N ASN A 50 7.99 3.51 -4.08
CA ASN A 50 8.56 2.32 -3.44
C ASN A 50 9.17 2.64 -2.08
N LEU A 51 9.86 3.77 -1.93
CA LEU A 51 10.36 4.22 -0.62
C LEU A 51 9.21 4.50 0.37
N MET A 52 8.15 5.16 -0.07
CA MET A 52 6.96 5.38 0.77
C MET A 52 6.33 4.05 1.23
N ASP A 53 6.20 3.08 0.32
CA ASP A 53 5.70 1.74 0.66
C ASP A 53 6.62 1.00 1.65
N VAL A 54 7.94 1.12 1.51
CA VAL A 54 8.91 0.59 2.49
C VAL A 54 8.75 1.26 3.86
N ILE A 55 8.58 2.59 3.92
CA ILE A 55 8.35 3.32 5.18
C ILE A 55 7.06 2.82 5.85
N LEU A 56 5.97 2.66 5.09
CA LEU A 56 4.68 2.19 5.63
C LEU A 56 4.69 0.74 6.12
N LYS A 57 5.60 -0.09 5.59
CA LYS A 57 5.79 -1.48 6.05
C LYS A 57 6.69 -1.56 7.27
N THR A 58 7.73 -0.72 7.33
CA THR A 58 8.72 -0.71 8.41
C THR A 58 8.19 -0.04 9.67
N LEU A 59 7.42 1.04 9.53
CA LEU A 59 6.76 1.75 10.63
C LEU A 59 5.27 1.90 10.30
N PRO A 60 4.44 0.88 10.54
CA PRO A 60 3.02 0.97 10.24
C PRO A 60 2.31 2.12 10.96
N GLU A 61 2.68 2.41 12.21
CA GLU A 61 2.01 3.44 13.02
C GLU A 61 2.52 4.86 12.71
N GLU A 62 3.84 5.06 12.65
CA GLU A 62 4.47 6.38 12.45
C GLU A 62 4.66 6.74 10.98
N GLY A 63 4.83 5.73 10.11
CA GLY A 63 5.06 5.90 8.68
C GLY A 63 4.05 6.81 7.99
N PRO A 64 2.73 6.64 8.20
CA PRO A 64 1.71 7.54 7.65
C PRO A 64 1.93 9.02 8.03
N VAL A 65 2.36 9.28 9.27
CA VAL A 65 2.64 10.64 9.76
C VAL A 65 3.89 11.20 9.08
N ILE A 66 4.96 10.40 8.98
CA ILE A 66 6.23 10.78 8.35
C ILE A 66 6.00 11.17 6.88
N ILE A 67 5.27 10.35 6.11
CA ILE A 67 5.06 10.58 4.68
C ILE A 67 3.90 11.55 4.38
N ARG A 68 3.17 12.01 5.40
CA ARG A 68 1.99 12.89 5.26
C ARG A 68 2.21 14.06 4.29
N PRO A 69 3.36 14.77 4.29
CA PRO A 69 3.60 15.86 3.33
C PRO A 69 3.58 15.45 1.84
N LEU A 70 3.77 14.16 1.53
CA LEU A 70 3.75 13.63 0.16
C LEU A 70 2.35 13.16 -0.27
N LEU A 71 1.50 12.79 0.69
CA LEU A 71 0.19 12.18 0.44
C LEU A 71 -0.76 13.04 -0.40
N PRO A 72 -0.84 14.38 -0.26
CA PRO A 72 -1.69 15.19 -1.12
C PRO A 72 -1.39 15.01 -2.61
N ARG A 73 -0.10 14.85 -2.95
CA ARG A 73 0.30 14.62 -4.34
C ARG A 73 0.06 13.18 -4.77
N THR A 74 0.29 12.21 -3.89
CA THR A 74 -0.04 10.80 -4.13
C THR A 74 -1.53 10.61 -4.44
N PHE A 75 -2.42 11.25 -3.69
CA PHE A 75 -3.87 11.20 -3.94
C PHE A 75 -4.24 11.85 -5.28
N ASN A 76 -3.60 12.94 -5.68
CA ASN A 76 -3.84 13.53 -7.00
C ASN A 76 -3.58 12.52 -8.13
N TYR A 77 -2.50 11.73 -8.04
CA TYR A 77 -2.21 10.67 -9.03
C TYR A 77 -3.22 9.51 -9.02
N VAL A 78 -3.95 9.30 -7.92
CA VAL A 78 -5.04 8.31 -7.85
C VAL A 78 -6.28 8.82 -8.58
N PHE A 79 -6.56 10.12 -8.49
CA PHE A 79 -7.76 10.75 -9.05
C PHE A 79 -7.55 11.34 -10.44
N ASP A 80 -6.33 11.27 -10.97
CA ASP A 80 -6.02 11.75 -12.30
C ASP A 80 -6.74 10.88 -13.35
N GLU A 81 -7.53 11.53 -14.21
CA GLU A 81 -8.40 10.89 -15.20
C GLU A 81 -7.66 10.56 -16.50
N GLU A 82 -6.35 10.84 -16.60
CA GLU A 82 -5.50 10.37 -17.70
C GLU A 82 -5.25 8.85 -17.65
N GLU A 83 -6.31 8.09 -17.95
CA GLU A 83 -6.53 6.65 -17.75
C GLU A 83 -5.43 5.73 -18.33
N HIS A 84 -4.62 6.22 -19.28
CA HIS A 84 -3.63 5.41 -19.98
C HIS A 84 -2.18 5.87 -19.79
N ALA A 85 -1.92 7.15 -19.49
CA ALA A 85 -0.57 7.68 -19.43
C ALA A 85 0.18 7.28 -18.14
N HIS A 86 -0.54 7.11 -17.02
CA HIS A 86 0.08 6.98 -15.70
C HIS A 86 -0.32 5.71 -14.93
N ARG A 87 -0.82 4.68 -15.62
CA ARG A 87 -1.38 3.48 -14.98
C ARG A 87 -0.46 2.82 -13.92
N ARG A 88 0.85 2.78 -14.14
CA ARG A 88 1.82 2.21 -13.17
C ARG A 88 1.96 3.09 -11.92
N ILE A 89 1.90 4.41 -12.10
CA ILE A 89 1.92 5.38 -11.01
C ILE A 89 0.62 5.32 -10.22
N THR A 90 -0.53 5.34 -10.89
CA THR A 90 -1.85 5.20 -10.26
C THR A 90 -1.92 3.92 -9.43
N LYS A 91 -1.45 2.78 -9.97
CA LYS A 91 -1.32 1.53 -9.20
C LYS A 91 -0.52 1.72 -7.92
N SER A 92 0.69 2.28 -8.02
CA SER A 92 1.59 2.45 -6.87
C SER A 92 0.97 3.39 -5.82
N CYS A 93 0.31 4.45 -6.26
CA CYS A 93 -0.39 5.40 -5.41
C CYS A 93 -1.59 4.74 -4.72
N SER A 94 -2.41 3.95 -5.43
CA SER A 94 -3.52 3.21 -4.84
C SER A 94 -3.07 2.29 -3.71
N LEU A 95 -1.94 1.59 -3.88
CA LEU A 95 -1.37 0.72 -2.83
C LEU A 95 -0.90 1.52 -1.61
N ILE A 96 -0.27 2.67 -1.82
CA ILE A 96 0.12 3.58 -0.72
C ILE A 96 -1.11 4.08 0.02
N VAL A 97 -2.14 4.55 -0.69
CA VAL A 97 -3.36 5.06 -0.07
C VAL A 97 -4.09 3.95 0.70
N ALA A 98 -4.14 2.74 0.16
CA ALA A 98 -4.70 1.57 0.84
C ALA A 98 -3.95 1.26 2.15
N ARG A 99 -2.61 1.29 2.14
CA ARG A 99 -1.82 1.14 3.36
C ARG A 99 -2.06 2.26 4.36
N VAL A 100 -2.08 3.52 3.92
CA VAL A 100 -2.38 4.64 4.83
C VAL A 100 -3.75 4.47 5.49
N LEU A 101 -4.77 4.07 4.72
CA LEU A 101 -6.11 3.80 5.25
C LEU A 101 -6.10 2.69 6.31
N LEU A 102 -5.38 1.60 6.06
CA LEU A 102 -5.30 0.45 6.96
C LEU A 102 -4.45 0.73 8.21
N ASN A 103 -3.33 1.44 8.03
CA ASN A 103 -2.38 1.76 9.08
C ASN A 103 -2.83 2.90 9.99
N SER A 104 -3.44 3.96 9.42
CA SER A 104 -3.86 5.14 10.17
C SER A 104 -5.07 5.83 9.52
N ARG A 105 -6.26 5.49 10.03
CA ARG A 105 -7.52 6.16 9.65
C ARG A 105 -7.49 7.67 9.92
N GLU A 106 -6.76 8.10 10.95
CA GLU A 106 -6.63 9.51 11.28
C GLU A 106 -5.90 10.28 10.17
N VAL A 107 -4.70 9.83 9.78
CA VAL A 107 -3.94 10.47 8.69
C VAL A 107 -4.74 10.42 7.39
N PHE A 108 -5.38 9.29 7.09
CA PHE A 108 -6.26 9.19 5.92
C PHE A 108 -7.37 10.26 5.94
N SER A 109 -8.08 10.40 7.07
CA SER A 109 -9.14 11.40 7.22
C SER A 109 -8.62 12.84 7.08
N GLN A 110 -7.45 13.14 7.66
CA GLN A 110 -6.82 14.45 7.52
C GLN A 110 -6.53 14.80 6.05
N ILE A 111 -6.02 13.84 5.27
CA ILE A 111 -5.75 14.06 3.84
C ILE A 111 -7.05 14.23 3.05
N VAL A 112 -8.07 13.41 3.31
CA VAL A 112 -9.40 13.60 2.69
C VAL A 112 -9.94 15.00 2.99
N ASN A 113 -9.84 15.48 4.22
CA ASN A 113 -10.27 16.82 4.61
C ASN A 113 -9.43 17.92 3.94
N GLU A 114 -8.15 17.69 3.70
CA GLU A 114 -7.32 18.64 2.94
C GLU A 114 -7.81 18.75 1.49
N PHE A 115 -8.24 17.65 0.87
CA PHE A 115 -8.84 17.66 -0.47
C PHE A 115 -10.17 18.39 -0.54
N THR A 116 -11.04 18.20 0.45
CA THR A 116 -12.34 18.89 0.49
C THR A 116 -12.18 20.39 0.77
N SER A 117 -11.12 20.78 1.47
CA SER A 117 -10.82 22.21 1.72
C SER A 117 -10.41 22.98 0.46
N LYS A 118 -9.93 22.31 -0.59
CA LYS A 118 -9.45 22.94 -1.83
C LYS A 118 -10.59 23.46 -2.71
N SER A 119 -11.79 22.93 -2.58
CA SER A 119 -12.95 23.33 -3.37
C SER A 119 -14.25 22.94 -2.70
N SER A 120 -15.21 23.86 -2.63
CA SER A 120 -16.55 23.59 -2.08
C SER A 120 -17.34 22.55 -2.87
N ALA A 121 -16.90 22.20 -4.09
CA ALA A 121 -17.50 21.15 -4.90
C ALA A 121 -17.02 19.73 -4.53
N ILE A 122 -15.87 19.62 -3.84
CA ILE A 122 -15.27 18.33 -3.48
C ILE A 122 -15.73 17.98 -2.06
N THR A 123 -16.60 16.98 -1.96
CA THR A 123 -17.05 16.45 -0.66
C THR A 123 -16.22 15.22 -0.26
N SER A 124 -16.18 14.91 1.03
CA SER A 124 -15.50 13.71 1.53
C SER A 124 -16.08 12.44 0.89
N GLU A 125 -17.39 12.42 0.66
CA GLU A 125 -18.08 11.36 -0.06
C GLU A 125 -17.61 11.25 -1.51
N SER A 126 -17.44 12.37 -2.23
CA SER A 126 -16.94 12.35 -3.61
C SER A 126 -15.50 11.83 -3.71
N VAL A 127 -14.63 12.21 -2.76
CA VAL A 127 -13.26 11.71 -2.67
C VAL A 127 -13.26 10.20 -2.41
N LEU A 128 -14.11 9.74 -1.48
CA LEU A 128 -14.25 8.32 -1.18
C LEU A 128 -14.81 7.53 -2.37
N ALA A 129 -15.78 8.09 -3.11
CA ALA A 129 -16.32 7.49 -4.33
C ALA A 129 -15.22 7.26 -5.36
N LYS A 130 -14.44 8.32 -5.66
CA LYS A 130 -13.33 8.27 -6.60
C LYS A 130 -12.25 7.29 -6.15
N LEU A 131 -11.97 7.22 -4.84
CA LEU A 131 -11.00 6.28 -4.30
C LEU A 131 -11.46 4.82 -4.47
N ILE A 132 -12.72 4.52 -4.14
CA ILE A 132 -13.29 3.18 -4.32
C ILE A 132 -13.25 2.81 -5.81
N GLU A 133 -13.62 3.73 -6.70
CA GLU A 133 -13.54 3.51 -8.14
C GLU A 133 -12.11 3.22 -8.60
N ALA A 134 -11.12 4.01 -8.14
CA ALA A 134 -9.71 3.79 -8.45
C ALA A 134 -9.21 2.43 -7.93
N PHE A 135 -9.65 1.99 -6.75
CA PHE A 135 -9.32 0.67 -6.20
C PHE A 135 -9.91 -0.46 -7.03
N LEU A 136 -11.20 -0.37 -7.37
CA LEU A 136 -11.90 -1.39 -8.16
C LEU A 136 -11.38 -1.49 -9.60
N ASN A 137 -10.94 -0.37 -10.19
CA ASN A 137 -10.41 -0.32 -11.55
C ASN A 137 -8.88 -0.50 -11.60
N SER A 138 -8.21 -0.62 -10.45
CA SER A 138 -6.76 -0.83 -10.40
C SER A 138 -6.41 -2.16 -11.06
N GLN A 139 -5.61 -2.11 -12.13
CA GLN A 139 -5.17 -3.33 -12.79
C GLN A 139 -4.02 -3.98 -12.01
N LEU A 140 -4.39 -4.79 -11.02
CA LEU A 140 -3.49 -5.47 -10.10
C LEU A 140 -3.09 -6.84 -10.67
N GLY A 141 -1.79 -7.01 -10.94
CA GLY A 141 -1.25 -8.26 -11.47
C GLY A 141 -0.77 -9.25 -10.40
N MET A 142 -0.53 -8.81 -9.16
CA MET A 142 -0.03 -9.67 -8.09
C MET A 142 -1.13 -9.91 -7.05
N PHE A 143 -1.29 -11.15 -6.58
CA PHE A 143 -2.28 -11.50 -5.55
C PHE A 143 -2.10 -10.71 -4.26
N LYS A 144 -0.86 -10.44 -3.85
CA LYS A 144 -0.57 -9.60 -2.67
C LYS A 144 -1.12 -8.17 -2.80
N ASP A 145 -1.06 -7.60 -4.00
CA ASP A 145 -1.54 -6.24 -4.26
C ASP A 145 -3.08 -6.23 -4.26
N ARG A 146 -3.71 -7.26 -4.86
CA ARG A 146 -5.16 -7.46 -4.81
C ARG A 146 -5.65 -7.61 -3.38
N LYS A 147 -5.00 -8.48 -2.59
CA LYS A 147 -5.35 -8.69 -1.18
C LYS A 147 -5.23 -7.42 -0.35
N LEU A 148 -4.18 -6.61 -0.55
CA LEU A 148 -4.04 -5.32 0.13
C LEU A 148 -5.22 -4.37 -0.17
N ILE A 149 -5.59 -4.22 -1.44
CA ILE A 149 -6.72 -3.39 -1.85
C ILE A 149 -8.04 -3.97 -1.31
N SER A 150 -8.19 -5.29 -1.32
CA SER A 150 -9.34 -5.98 -0.73
C SER A 150 -9.47 -5.71 0.77
N LEU A 151 -8.37 -5.79 1.53
CA LEU A 151 -8.36 -5.44 2.95
C LEU A 151 -8.77 -3.97 3.17
N ALA A 152 -8.25 -3.06 2.35
CA ALA A 152 -8.59 -1.64 2.42
C ALA A 152 -10.08 -1.40 2.13
N LEU A 153 -10.62 -1.98 1.05
CA LEU A 153 -12.04 -1.91 0.73
C LEU A 153 -12.91 -2.53 1.82
N CYS A 154 -12.48 -3.66 2.38
CA CYS A 154 -13.16 -4.31 3.49
C CYS A 154 -13.20 -3.41 4.73
N SER A 155 -12.10 -2.69 5.03
CA SER A 155 -12.05 -1.74 6.15
C SER A 155 -13.00 -0.54 5.99
N LEU A 156 -13.48 -0.28 4.77
CA LEU A 156 -14.49 0.72 4.48
C LEU A 156 -15.91 0.20 4.67
N LEU A 157 -16.15 -1.11 4.86
CA LEU A 157 -17.48 -1.73 5.00
C LEU A 157 -17.95 -1.80 6.47
N SER A 158 -17.88 -0.72 7.23
CA SER A 158 -18.41 -0.69 8.61
C SER A 158 -19.92 -0.34 8.65
N VAL A 159 -20.60 -0.66 9.77
CA VAL A 159 -21.99 -0.21 10.05
C VAL A 159 -22.17 1.31 9.90
N ASN A 160 -21.13 2.09 10.24
CA ASN A 160 -21.15 3.56 10.16
C ASN A 160 -20.58 4.11 8.84
N SER A 161 -20.53 3.29 7.79
CA SER A 161 -19.94 3.72 6.53
C SER A 161 -20.78 4.78 5.84
N PRO A 162 -20.14 5.76 5.17
CA PRO A 162 -20.84 6.72 4.34
C PRO A 162 -21.71 6.03 3.29
N VAL A 163 -22.84 6.66 2.92
CA VAL A 163 -23.81 6.12 1.95
C VAL A 163 -23.14 5.74 0.62
N VAL A 164 -22.13 6.52 0.20
CA VAL A 164 -21.38 6.27 -1.03
C VAL A 164 -20.66 4.92 -1.06
N VAL A 165 -20.25 4.38 0.10
CA VAL A 165 -19.67 3.03 0.17
C VAL A 165 -20.72 1.99 -0.16
N PHE A 166 -21.92 2.12 0.44
CA PHE A 166 -23.02 1.19 0.20
C PHE A 166 -23.56 1.26 -1.23
N GLN A 167 -23.48 2.42 -1.90
CA GLN A 167 -23.80 2.53 -3.33
C GLN A 167 -22.89 1.68 -4.21
N GLN A 168 -21.65 1.45 -3.78
CA GLN A 168 -20.66 0.61 -4.49
C GLN A 168 -20.58 -0.82 -3.92
N PHE A 169 -21.43 -1.19 -2.95
CA PHE A 169 -21.34 -2.43 -2.19
C PHE A 169 -21.25 -3.68 -3.08
N SER A 170 -22.09 -3.77 -4.10
CA SER A 170 -22.10 -4.93 -5.01
C SER A 170 -20.76 -5.11 -5.74
N ARG A 171 -20.14 -4.01 -6.17
CA ARG A 171 -18.83 -4.03 -6.84
C ARG A 171 -17.71 -4.35 -5.85
N ILE A 172 -17.78 -3.81 -4.64
CA ILE A 172 -16.84 -4.14 -3.58
C ILE A 172 -16.89 -5.63 -3.27
N ILE A 173 -18.07 -6.18 -2.99
CA ILE A 173 -18.22 -7.62 -2.70
C ILE A 173 -17.76 -8.48 -3.89
N GLY A 174 -18.11 -8.09 -5.13
CA GLY A 174 -17.61 -8.78 -6.32
C GLY A 174 -16.08 -8.86 -6.35
N PHE A 175 -15.41 -7.73 -6.13
CA PHE A 175 -13.94 -7.68 -6.07
C PHE A 175 -13.37 -8.52 -4.92
N LEU A 176 -13.98 -8.47 -3.73
CA LEU A 176 -13.53 -9.26 -2.58
C LEU A 176 -13.67 -10.77 -2.83
N VAL A 177 -14.77 -11.21 -3.43
CA VAL A 177 -15.01 -12.62 -3.77
C VAL A 177 -14.04 -13.10 -4.84
N GLU A 178 -13.78 -12.31 -5.89
CA GLU A 178 -12.75 -12.61 -6.88
C GLU A 178 -11.38 -12.77 -6.23
N CYS A 179 -10.98 -11.81 -5.39
CA CYS A 179 -9.72 -11.87 -4.66
C CYS A 179 -9.65 -13.08 -3.72
N LEU A 180 -10.74 -13.43 -3.03
CA LEU A 180 -10.81 -14.61 -2.18
C LEU A 180 -10.66 -15.90 -2.99
N ASN A 181 -11.30 -16.00 -4.15
CA ASN A 181 -11.15 -17.16 -5.03
C ASN A 181 -9.71 -17.30 -5.55
N ASP A 182 -9.07 -16.18 -5.90
CA ASP A 182 -7.67 -16.16 -6.35
C ASP A 182 -6.70 -16.66 -5.26
N ILE A 183 -6.93 -16.30 -3.99
CA ILE A 183 -5.99 -16.60 -2.89
C ILE A 183 -6.34 -17.85 -2.07
N MET A 184 -7.58 -18.33 -2.13
CA MET A 184 -8.01 -19.52 -1.38
C MET A 184 -7.90 -20.82 -2.20
N ALA A 185 -7.51 -20.74 -3.48
CA ALA A 185 -7.33 -21.92 -4.32
C ALA A 185 -6.02 -22.65 -3.98
N SER A 186 -6.13 -23.95 -3.68
CA SER A 186 -5.00 -24.87 -3.68
C SER A 186 -4.84 -25.45 -5.10
N ASP A 187 -3.71 -25.16 -5.76
CA ASP A 187 -3.47 -25.63 -7.15
C ASP A 187 -3.33 -27.17 -7.27
N ASP A 188 -3.11 -27.90 -6.17
CA ASP A 188 -2.70 -29.31 -6.21
C ASP A 188 -3.71 -30.33 -5.66
N ASP A 189 -4.89 -29.93 -5.19
CA ASP A 189 -5.88 -30.88 -4.64
C ASP A 189 -7.30 -30.65 -5.21
N PRO A 190 -7.88 -31.62 -5.94
CA PRO A 190 -9.24 -31.49 -6.50
C PRO A 190 -10.35 -31.42 -5.44
N LYS A 191 -10.01 -31.59 -4.16
CA LYS A 191 -10.86 -31.28 -3.00
C LYS A 191 -9.99 -30.76 -1.84
N PRO A 192 -9.75 -29.45 -1.72
CA PRO A 192 -9.20 -28.94 -0.48
C PRO A 192 -10.20 -29.25 0.65
N GLU A 193 -9.81 -30.09 1.60
CA GLU A 193 -10.60 -30.31 2.83
C GLU A 193 -10.71 -29.00 3.64
N VAL A 194 -9.80 -28.05 3.40
CA VAL A 194 -9.77 -26.72 4.03
C VAL A 194 -9.36 -25.65 3.02
N TYR A 195 -10.22 -24.66 2.79
CA TYR A 195 -9.85 -23.44 2.05
C TYR A 195 -9.07 -22.51 2.98
N VAL A 196 -7.78 -22.31 2.69
CA VAL A 196 -6.87 -21.44 3.45
C VAL A 196 -6.41 -20.29 2.57
N ASP A 197 -6.34 -19.09 3.13
CA ASP A 197 -5.74 -17.92 2.46
C ASP A 197 -4.24 -18.19 2.24
N THR A 198 -3.85 -18.49 1.00
CA THR A 198 -2.48 -18.90 0.64
C THR A 198 -1.44 -17.82 0.87
N LEU A 199 -1.86 -16.57 1.08
CA LEU A 199 -0.95 -15.49 1.43
C LEU A 199 -0.77 -15.36 2.95
N VAL A 200 -1.71 -15.87 3.76
CA VAL A 200 -1.50 -15.97 5.21
C VAL A 200 -0.65 -17.19 5.50
N ASN A 201 0.63 -16.94 5.76
CA ASN A 201 1.56 -17.93 6.30
C ASN A 201 1.65 -19.26 5.54
N VAL A 202 1.70 -19.22 4.21
CA VAL A 202 2.17 -20.37 3.42
C VAL A 202 3.68 -20.24 3.18
N ASN A 203 4.43 -21.08 3.91
CA ASN A 203 5.74 -21.60 3.53
C ASN A 203 6.71 -20.62 2.82
N CYS A 204 7.20 -19.61 3.54
CA CYS A 204 8.59 -19.21 3.31
C CYS A 204 9.49 -20.27 3.97
N THR A 205 9.56 -21.47 3.39
CA THR A 205 10.63 -22.41 3.73
C THR A 205 11.96 -21.68 3.59
N GLU A 206 12.89 -22.01 4.47
CA GLU A 206 14.17 -21.33 4.62
C GLU A 206 15.14 -21.56 3.46
N ASP A 207 14.65 -22.04 2.33
CA ASP A 207 15.49 -22.59 1.27
C ASP A 207 15.59 -21.65 0.07
N ASP A 208 16.81 -21.66 -0.47
CA ASP A 208 17.34 -20.98 -1.65
C ASP A 208 17.67 -19.49 -1.49
N GLU A 209 18.86 -19.20 -0.95
CA GLU A 209 19.83 -18.34 -1.65
C GLU A 209 21.23 -18.48 -1.05
N GLU A 210 22.13 -19.09 -1.83
CA GLU A 210 23.58 -19.17 -1.61
C GLU A 210 24.18 -17.78 -1.31
N PHE A 211 24.96 -17.69 -0.24
CA PHE A 211 25.54 -16.44 0.26
C PHE A 211 26.53 -15.83 -0.74
N GLY A 212 26.17 -14.71 -1.35
CA GLY A 212 27.08 -13.82 -2.09
C GLY A 212 27.68 -12.71 -1.22
N ASP A 213 28.91 -12.92 -0.76
CA ASP A 213 30.06 -12.05 -0.39
C ASP A 213 29.95 -10.59 0.11
N SER A 214 28.80 -10.05 0.51
CA SER A 214 28.78 -8.84 1.36
C SER A 214 27.84 -8.99 2.55
N TRP A 215 28.42 -8.94 3.75
CA TRP A 215 27.69 -9.05 5.03
C TRP A 215 26.54 -8.05 5.15
N GLU A 216 26.72 -6.83 4.64
CA GLU A 216 25.70 -5.77 4.65
C GLU A 216 24.50 -6.13 3.75
N VAL A 217 24.77 -6.66 2.55
CA VAL A 217 23.72 -7.12 1.62
C VAL A 217 22.96 -8.30 2.22
N GLY A 218 23.64 -9.21 2.91
CA GLY A 218 23.01 -10.31 3.63
C GLY A 218 22.08 -9.84 4.76
N ARG A 219 22.49 -8.81 5.52
CA ARG A 219 21.67 -8.24 6.59
C ARG A 219 20.42 -7.55 6.04
N ILE A 220 20.54 -6.72 5.00
CA ILE A 220 19.38 -6.04 4.38
C ILE A 220 18.39 -7.06 3.85
N LYS A 221 18.85 -8.10 3.13
CA LYS A 221 18.00 -9.20 2.64
C LYS A 221 17.25 -9.90 3.77
N LYS A 222 17.92 -10.17 4.89
CA LYS A 222 17.31 -10.81 6.07
C LYS A 222 16.22 -9.94 6.67
N GLU A 223 16.48 -8.65 6.88
CA GLU A 223 15.47 -7.73 7.42
C GLU A 223 14.31 -7.51 6.44
N MET A 224 14.56 -7.42 5.12
CA MET A 224 13.49 -7.41 4.12
C MET A 224 12.61 -8.65 4.16
N LYS A 225 13.19 -9.85 4.37
CA LYS A 225 12.42 -11.10 4.51
C LYS A 225 11.51 -11.03 5.74
N LYS A 226 12.01 -10.55 6.89
CA LYS A 226 11.19 -10.38 8.10
C LYS A 226 10.06 -9.38 7.90
N LEU A 227 10.36 -8.20 7.35
CA LEU A 227 9.37 -7.17 7.06
C LEU A 227 8.25 -7.69 6.16
N ARG A 228 8.58 -8.54 5.18
CA ARG A 228 7.57 -9.19 4.34
C ARG A 228 6.64 -10.10 5.15
N MET A 229 7.16 -10.83 6.13
CA MET A 229 6.35 -11.73 6.98
C MET A 229 5.47 -10.97 7.98
N GLU A 230 5.87 -9.78 8.37
CA GLU A 230 5.14 -8.92 9.32
C GLU A 230 4.09 -8.03 8.63
N ASP A 231 4.20 -7.85 7.31
CA ASP A 231 3.26 -7.06 6.51
C ASP A 231 1.82 -7.61 6.62
N ILE A 232 0.85 -6.69 6.77
CA ILE A 232 -0.59 -6.96 6.86
C ILE A 232 -1.12 -7.95 5.82
N VAL A 233 -0.54 -7.98 4.62
CA VAL A 233 -0.94 -8.90 3.55
C VAL A 233 -0.68 -10.36 3.90
N TYR A 234 0.34 -10.63 4.72
CA TYR A 234 0.76 -11.98 5.13
C TYR A 234 0.31 -12.34 6.55
N THR A 235 -0.07 -11.35 7.35
CA THR A 235 -0.52 -11.56 8.74
C THR A 235 -2.05 -11.53 8.91
N VAL A 236 -2.78 -10.85 8.02
CA VAL A 236 -4.24 -10.70 8.11
C VAL A 236 -4.96 -11.60 7.09
N CYS A 237 -5.90 -12.41 7.58
CA CYS A 237 -6.77 -13.23 6.74
C CYS A 237 -7.91 -12.38 6.16
N LEU A 238 -8.01 -12.32 4.82
CA LEU A 238 -9.04 -11.51 4.17
C LEU A 238 -10.45 -12.03 4.49
N ARG A 239 -10.63 -13.35 4.50
CA ARG A 239 -11.92 -13.99 4.82
C ARG A 239 -12.43 -13.60 6.20
N GLN A 240 -11.57 -13.75 7.22
CA GLN A 240 -11.92 -13.37 8.59
C GLN A 240 -12.21 -11.88 8.72
N THR A 241 -11.46 -11.05 8.01
CA THR A 241 -11.67 -9.59 8.01
C THR A 241 -13.05 -9.24 7.47
N LEU A 242 -13.49 -9.90 6.39
CA LEU A 242 -14.80 -9.72 5.78
C LEU A 242 -15.94 -10.24 6.65
N GLU A 243 -15.76 -11.40 7.30
CA GLU A 243 -16.75 -11.96 8.24
C GLU A 243 -16.98 -11.06 9.47
N ASN A 244 -16.01 -10.21 9.81
CA ASN A 244 -16.04 -9.31 10.97
C ASN A 244 -16.54 -7.88 10.67
N GLN A 245 -16.90 -7.58 9.42
CA GLN A 245 -17.48 -6.26 9.05
C GLN A 245 -18.99 -6.22 9.25
#